data_AF-A0A9E6ELK4-F1
#
_entry.id   AF-A0A9E6ELK4-F1
#
_cell.length_a   1.000
_cell.length_b   1.000
_cell.length_c   1.000
_cell.angle_alpha   90.00
_cell.angle_beta   90.00
_cell.angle_gamma   90.00
#
_symmetry.space_group_name_H-M   'P 1'
#
loop_
_entity.id
_entity.type
_entity.pdbx_description
1 polymer ?
#
loop_
_entity_poly.entity_id
_entity_poly.type
_entity_poly.pdbx_seq_one_letter_code
_entity_poly.pdbx_strand_id
1 'polypeptide(L)'
;MPEYPPDHPLLRNLNDPQKEAVTHVDGPLLILAGAGSGKTTVITRRIAWLIEEVGVRPASILAMTFTNKAAGEMAERVQRMVHVPAEQLWVSTFHSFCTRILRREGDRTPVGRDFVIFDPSDQRSLVKQVLADLKLPEKQFHPKKVLEVISDFKNRCLLPEEAMDEAMDPWTRKVLEAYRGYQNGLRSHKACDFDDLLLHTERFLRDPAVQTIYAERFRFILVDEYQDTNRAQYLMVQHLARQHQNLCVVGDEDQSIYKWRGADIKNILDFQADFPDAVQIKLEQNYRSTQLILDAASTVIANNTQRLGKTL
;
A
#
# COMPACT_ATOMS: atom_id res chain seq x y z
N MET A 1 -5.65 30.82 -6.22
CA MET A 1 -5.99 30.07 -5.00
C MET A 1 -6.79 30.99 -4.09
N PRO A 2 -7.87 30.55 -3.44
CA PRO A 2 -8.52 31.38 -2.43
C PRO A 2 -7.49 31.78 -1.36
N GLU A 3 -7.42 33.07 -1.04
CA GLU A 3 -6.54 33.60 0.01
C GLU A 3 -7.09 33.16 1.37
N TYR A 4 -6.54 32.08 1.92
CA TYR A 4 -6.84 31.67 3.28
C TYR A 4 -6.13 32.60 4.27
N PRO A 5 -6.72 32.86 5.45
CA PRO A 5 -6.04 33.62 6.49
C PRO A 5 -4.67 32.99 6.78
N PRO A 6 -3.59 33.78 6.92
CA PRO A 6 -2.25 33.27 7.18
C PRO A 6 -2.17 32.41 8.46
N ASP A 7 -3.13 32.55 9.37
CA ASP A 7 -3.21 31.86 10.66
C ASP A 7 -4.17 30.65 10.68
N HIS A 8 -4.60 30.13 9.52
CA HIS A 8 -5.47 28.96 9.49
C HIS A 8 -4.87 27.79 10.32
N PRO A 9 -5.57 27.23 11.33
CA PRO A 9 -5.00 26.26 12.26
C PRO A 9 -4.36 25.05 11.56
N LEU A 10 -5.00 24.56 10.50
CA LEU A 10 -4.50 23.44 9.69
C LEU A 10 -3.32 23.79 8.76
N LEU A 11 -3.06 25.07 8.49
CA LEU A 11 -1.95 25.52 7.61
C LEU A 11 -0.80 26.18 8.38
N ARG A 12 -1.01 26.50 9.66
CA ARG A 12 0.00 27.14 10.51
C ARG A 12 1.26 26.27 10.62
N ASN A 13 2.43 26.91 10.51
CA ASN A 13 3.76 26.29 10.56
C ASN A 13 4.06 25.29 9.42
N LEU A 14 3.32 25.37 8.31
CA LEU A 14 3.68 24.68 7.07
C LEU A 14 4.47 25.62 6.17
N ASN A 15 5.44 25.10 5.42
CA ASN A 15 6.02 25.83 4.29
C ASN A 15 5.06 25.79 3.09
N ASP A 16 5.35 26.57 2.05
CA ASP A 16 4.41 26.74 0.93
C ASP A 16 4.14 25.43 0.16
N PRO A 17 5.15 24.58 -0.16
CA PRO A 17 4.88 23.25 -0.75
C PRO A 17 4.00 22.36 0.13
N GLN A 18 4.19 22.38 1.45
CA GLN A 18 3.33 21.63 2.37
C GLN A 18 1.89 22.18 2.38
N LYS A 19 1.70 23.51 2.34
CA LYS A 19 0.35 24.12 2.23
C LYS A 19 -0.31 23.74 0.92
N GLU A 20 0.42 23.80 -0.19
CA GLU A 20 -0.07 23.40 -1.51
C GLU A 20 -0.54 21.94 -1.48
N ALA A 21 0.28 21.04 -0.92
CA ALA A 21 -0.06 19.63 -0.78
C ALA A 21 -1.25 19.36 0.15
N VAL A 22 -1.44 20.16 1.21
CA VAL A 22 -2.61 20.04 2.10
C VAL A 22 -3.88 20.56 1.43
N THR A 23 -3.78 21.64 0.67
CA THR A 23 -4.94 22.37 0.10
C THR A 23 -5.35 21.91 -1.29
N HIS A 24 -4.55 21.10 -1.98
CA HIS A 24 -4.89 20.50 -3.27
C HIS A 24 -6.08 19.53 -3.10
N VAL A 25 -7.30 19.85 -3.50
CA VAL A 25 -8.45 18.98 -3.19
C VAL A 25 -8.59 17.85 -4.21
N ASP A 26 -8.98 18.21 -5.43
CA ASP A 26 -9.35 17.26 -6.48
C ASP A 26 -8.18 16.94 -7.43
N GLY A 27 -8.21 15.72 -7.97
CA GLY A 27 -7.23 15.21 -8.91
C GLY A 27 -6.11 14.38 -8.27
N PRO A 28 -5.30 13.72 -9.09
CA PRO A 28 -4.18 12.92 -8.63
C PRO A 28 -3.03 13.81 -8.16
N LEU A 29 -2.42 13.44 -7.04
CA LEU A 29 -1.36 14.19 -6.38
C LEU A 29 -0.21 13.25 -6.01
N LEU A 30 0.98 13.57 -6.50
CA LEU A 30 2.23 12.94 -6.10
C LEU A 30 3.03 13.89 -5.20
N ILE A 31 3.25 13.49 -3.95
CA ILE A 31 4.09 14.21 -3.01
C ILE A 31 5.43 13.48 -2.89
N LEU A 32 6.46 14.01 -3.54
CA LEU A 32 7.84 13.53 -3.41
C LEU A 32 8.46 14.20 -2.19
N ALA A 33 8.71 13.43 -1.14
CA ALA A 33 9.04 14.01 0.14
C ALA A 33 10.25 13.35 0.75
N GLY A 34 11.33 14.13 0.84
CA GLY A 34 12.60 13.64 1.36
C GLY A 34 12.52 13.21 2.83
N ALA A 35 13.52 12.48 3.30
CA ALA A 35 13.65 12.14 4.73
C ALA A 35 13.46 13.39 5.59
N GLY A 36 12.62 13.32 6.62
CA GLY A 36 12.44 14.43 7.58
C GLY A 36 11.72 15.68 7.04
N SER A 37 11.14 15.64 5.83
CA SER A 37 10.45 16.77 5.20
C SER A 37 9.00 17.03 5.68
N GLY A 38 8.48 16.19 6.58
CA GLY A 38 7.13 16.33 7.12
C GLY A 38 6.04 15.54 6.39
N LYS A 39 6.36 14.46 5.66
CA LYS A 39 5.41 13.51 5.03
C LYS A 39 4.12 13.28 5.84
N THR A 40 4.27 12.74 7.05
CA THR A 40 3.14 12.43 7.93
C THR A 40 2.35 13.67 8.35
N THR A 41 3.02 14.82 8.53
CA THR A 41 2.34 16.09 8.87
C THR A 41 1.45 16.54 7.72
N VAL A 42 1.92 16.42 6.48
CA VAL A 42 1.14 16.77 5.28
C VAL A 42 -0.06 15.84 5.12
N ILE A 43 0.14 14.51 5.18
CA ILE A 43 -0.97 13.55 5.02
C ILE A 43 -2.05 13.78 6.08
N THR A 44 -1.66 13.89 7.35
CA THR A 44 -2.64 14.05 8.45
C THR A 44 -3.38 15.37 8.36
N ARG A 45 -2.70 16.48 8.03
CA ARG A 45 -3.36 17.79 7.83
C ARG A 45 -4.22 17.84 6.58
N ARG A 46 -3.84 17.13 5.52
CA ARG A 46 -4.66 16.97 4.31
C ARG A 46 -5.97 16.24 4.63
N ILE A 47 -5.93 15.16 5.40
CA ILE A 47 -7.15 14.46 5.83
C ILE A 47 -8.03 15.42 6.65
N ALA A 48 -7.43 16.16 7.60
CA ALA A 48 -8.17 17.13 8.40
C ALA A 48 -8.79 18.25 7.54
N TRP A 49 -8.04 18.75 6.55
CA TRP A 49 -8.47 19.77 5.61
C TRP A 49 -9.67 19.32 4.78
N LEU A 50 -9.62 18.10 4.24
CA LEU A 50 -10.74 17.51 3.51
C LEU A 50 -12.00 17.42 4.37
N ILE A 51 -11.86 17.15 5.68
CA ILE A 51 -13.00 17.01 6.59
C ILE A 51 -13.57 18.38 6.98
N GLU A 52 -12.76 19.29 7.52
CA GLU A 52 -13.22 20.55 8.13
C GLU A 52 -13.52 21.62 7.07
N GLU A 53 -12.64 21.81 6.09
CA GLU A 53 -12.73 22.93 5.15
C GLU A 53 -13.50 22.55 3.88
N VAL A 54 -13.29 21.33 3.38
CA VAL A 54 -13.99 20.86 2.17
C VAL A 54 -15.34 20.22 2.50
N GLY A 55 -15.55 19.78 3.75
CA GLY A 55 -16.78 19.14 4.18
C GLY A 55 -16.93 17.69 3.68
N VAL A 56 -15.83 17.00 3.40
CA VAL A 56 -15.83 15.59 3.00
C VAL A 56 -16.17 14.73 4.22
N ARG A 57 -17.16 13.84 4.06
CA ARG A 57 -17.50 12.87 5.12
C ARG A 57 -16.26 12.02 5.47
N PRO A 58 -15.90 11.86 6.76
CA PRO A 58 -14.70 11.09 7.16
C PRO A 58 -14.67 9.67 6.60
N ALA A 59 -15.83 9.01 6.54
CA ALA A 59 -15.97 7.66 5.99
C ALA A 59 -15.72 7.56 4.47
N SER A 60 -15.58 8.71 3.78
CA SER A 60 -15.24 8.79 2.36
C SER A 60 -13.77 9.03 2.06
N ILE A 61 -12.92 9.04 3.09
CA ILE A 61 -11.48 9.20 2.97
C ILE A 61 -10.80 7.89 3.42
N LEU A 62 -10.05 7.26 2.53
CA LEU A 62 -9.22 6.09 2.82
C LEU A 62 -7.76 6.53 2.88
N ALA A 63 -7.08 6.30 4.00
CA ALA A 63 -5.65 6.51 4.16
C ALA A 63 -4.95 5.19 4.49
N MET A 64 -3.94 4.84 3.69
CA MET A 64 -3.20 3.59 3.82
C MET A 64 -1.72 3.85 4.10
N THR A 65 -1.12 3.01 4.94
CA THR A 65 0.32 3.01 5.25
C THR A 65 0.83 1.58 5.43
N PHE A 66 2.11 1.40 5.74
CA PHE A 66 2.76 0.07 5.79
C PHE A 66 2.72 -0.59 7.16
N THR A 67 2.75 0.18 8.24
CA THR A 67 2.85 -0.37 9.61
C THR A 67 1.64 -0.02 10.46
N ASN A 68 1.25 -0.94 11.35
CA ASN A 68 0.15 -0.69 12.28
C ASN A 68 0.46 0.49 13.21
N LYS A 69 1.73 0.68 13.57
CA LYS A 69 2.19 1.84 14.34
C LYS A 69 1.94 3.16 13.58
N ALA A 70 2.36 3.23 12.32
CA ALA A 70 2.13 4.42 11.49
C ALA A 70 0.63 4.70 11.31
N ALA A 71 -0.19 3.66 11.10
CA ALA A 71 -1.63 3.81 10.97
C ALA A 71 -2.26 4.36 12.27
N GLY A 72 -1.88 3.81 13.43
CA GLY A 72 -2.34 4.28 14.74
C GLY A 72 -1.93 5.72 15.02
N GLU A 73 -0.67 6.08 14.80
CA GLU A 73 -0.16 7.45 14.98
C GLU A 73 -0.84 8.44 14.01
N MET A 74 -1.08 8.05 12.76
CA MET A 74 -1.78 8.87 11.78
C MET A 74 -3.24 9.10 12.19
N ALA A 75 -3.95 8.05 12.61
CA ALA A 75 -5.33 8.14 13.07
C ALA A 75 -5.43 9.07 14.28
N GLU A 76 -4.60 8.86 15.30
CA GLU A 76 -4.58 9.69 16.52
C GLU A 76 -4.33 11.17 16.20
N ARG A 77 -3.39 11.47 15.29
CA ARG A 77 -3.11 12.85 14.85
C ARG A 77 -4.32 13.48 14.16
N VAL A 78 -4.96 12.76 13.26
CA VAL A 78 -6.17 13.24 12.57
C VAL A 78 -7.27 13.52 13.59
N GLN A 79 -7.55 12.61 14.52
CA GLN A 79 -8.59 12.79 15.55
C GLN A 79 -8.35 13.97 16.49
N ARG A 80 -7.10 14.35 16.74
CA ARG A 80 -6.81 15.56 17.52
C ARG A 80 -7.07 16.84 16.74
N MET A 81 -7.05 16.78 15.40
CA MET A 81 -7.31 17.93 14.53
C MET A 81 -8.78 18.03 14.16
N VAL A 82 -9.47 16.91 14.00
CA VAL A 82 -10.88 16.83 13.64
C VAL A 82 -11.63 16.05 14.70
N HIS A 83 -12.69 16.63 15.27
CA HIS A 83 -13.42 16.05 16.41
C HIS A 83 -14.35 14.91 15.97
N VAL A 84 -13.80 13.90 15.27
CA VAL A 84 -14.51 12.77 14.69
C VAL A 84 -14.14 11.46 15.41
N PRO A 85 -15.09 10.54 15.60
CA PRO A 85 -14.80 9.23 16.20
C PRO A 85 -13.83 8.41 15.35
N ALA A 86 -12.95 7.63 16.02
CA ALA A 86 -11.90 6.83 15.37
C ALA A 86 -12.50 5.84 14.37
N GLU A 87 -13.64 5.25 14.71
CA GLU A 87 -14.31 4.24 13.90
C GLU A 87 -14.80 4.75 12.54
N GLN A 88 -14.93 6.08 12.39
CA GLN A 88 -15.32 6.71 11.12
C GLN A 88 -14.12 6.94 10.20
N LEU A 89 -12.90 6.91 10.72
CA LEU A 89 -11.67 7.09 9.95
C LEU A 89 -11.22 5.77 9.35
N TRP A 90 -11.03 5.74 8.03
CA TRP A 90 -10.40 4.62 7.35
C TRP A 90 -8.89 4.84 7.24
N VAL A 91 -8.21 4.83 8.38
CA VAL A 91 -6.75 4.89 8.46
C VAL A 91 -6.23 3.51 8.85
N SER A 92 -5.53 2.82 7.95
CA SER A 92 -5.11 1.44 8.20
C SER A 92 -3.87 1.04 7.42
N THR A 93 -3.34 -0.15 7.70
CA THR A 93 -2.41 -0.80 6.76
C THR A 93 -3.16 -1.41 5.58
N PHE A 94 -2.46 -1.69 4.47
CA PHE A 94 -3.03 -2.45 3.35
C PHE A 94 -3.64 -3.79 3.80
N HIS A 95 -2.94 -4.54 4.65
CA HIS A 95 -3.42 -5.83 5.15
C HIS A 95 -4.65 -5.69 6.06
N SER A 96 -4.68 -4.65 6.90
CA SER A 96 -5.85 -4.37 7.74
C SER A 96 -7.07 -3.96 6.92
N PHE A 97 -6.86 -3.15 5.87
CA PHE A 97 -7.89 -2.82 4.89
C PHE A 97 -8.42 -4.08 4.20
N CYS A 98 -7.52 -4.89 3.62
CA CYS A 98 -7.87 -6.14 2.95
C CYS A 98 -8.65 -7.10 3.87
N THR A 99 -8.18 -7.27 5.10
CA THR A 99 -8.88 -8.06 6.11
C THR A 99 -10.30 -7.53 6.32
N ARG A 100 -10.47 -6.22 6.51
CA ARG A 100 -11.79 -5.59 6.70
C ARG A 100 -12.71 -5.79 5.49
N ILE A 101 -12.18 -5.70 4.27
CA ILE A 101 -12.93 -5.98 3.04
C ILE A 101 -13.36 -7.45 2.98
N LEU A 102 -12.42 -8.38 3.14
CA LEU A 102 -12.69 -9.82 3.05
C LEU A 102 -13.64 -10.31 4.14
N ARG A 103 -13.56 -9.78 5.37
CA ARG A 103 -14.53 -10.10 6.43
C ARG A 103 -15.94 -9.64 6.10
N ARG A 104 -16.06 -8.49 5.43
CA ARG A 104 -17.35 -7.90 5.07
C ARG A 104 -17.97 -8.59 3.87
N GLU A 105 -17.18 -8.84 2.83
CA GLU A 105 -17.61 -9.31 1.52
C GLU A 105 -17.33 -10.81 1.31
N GLY A 106 -16.93 -11.52 2.37
CA GLY A 106 -16.38 -12.88 2.31
C GLY A 106 -17.22 -13.91 1.58
N ASP A 107 -18.54 -13.76 1.55
CA ASP A 107 -19.43 -14.68 0.82
C ASP A 107 -19.27 -14.58 -0.71
N ARG A 108 -18.68 -13.48 -1.18
CA ARG A 108 -18.38 -13.21 -2.59
C ARG A 108 -16.92 -13.50 -2.94
N THR A 109 -16.13 -14.01 -1.99
CA THR A 109 -14.71 -14.29 -2.18
C THR A 109 -14.40 -15.76 -1.87
N PRO A 110 -13.26 -16.31 -2.33
CA PRO A 110 -12.92 -17.71 -2.08
C PRO A 110 -12.65 -18.08 -0.61
N VAL A 111 -12.47 -17.06 0.25
CA VAL A 111 -11.96 -17.25 1.62
C VAL A 111 -13.05 -17.25 2.70
N GLY A 112 -14.26 -16.78 2.38
CA GLY A 112 -15.34 -16.65 3.35
C GLY A 112 -15.12 -15.53 4.37
N ARG A 113 -16.04 -15.38 5.34
CA ARG A 113 -15.99 -14.32 6.36
C ARG A 113 -15.18 -14.70 7.60
N ASP A 114 -15.10 -15.99 7.92
CA ASP A 114 -14.56 -16.48 9.21
C ASP A 114 -13.17 -17.11 9.08
N PHE A 115 -12.38 -16.67 8.09
CA PHE A 115 -11.05 -17.22 7.89
C PHE A 115 -10.12 -16.96 9.09
N VAL A 116 -9.12 -17.81 9.32
CA VAL A 116 -8.00 -17.50 10.23
C VAL A 116 -6.81 -16.99 9.42
N ILE A 117 -5.93 -16.19 10.05
CA ILE A 117 -4.72 -15.70 9.38
C ILE A 117 -3.56 -16.57 9.82
N PHE A 118 -2.95 -17.30 8.88
CA PHE A 118 -1.79 -18.16 9.13
C PHE A 118 -0.52 -17.33 9.27
N ASP A 119 0.18 -17.52 10.38
CA ASP A 119 1.48 -16.92 10.63
C ASP A 119 2.60 -17.67 9.88
N PRO A 120 3.85 -17.16 9.86
CA PRO A 120 4.95 -17.84 9.16
C PRO A 120 5.23 -19.28 9.62
N SER A 121 4.88 -19.64 10.85
CA SER A 121 5.04 -21.00 11.38
C SER A 121 3.92 -21.93 10.90
N ASP A 122 2.68 -21.44 10.85
CA ASP A 122 1.54 -22.17 10.27
C ASP A 122 1.78 -22.45 8.79
N GLN A 123 2.21 -21.42 8.04
CA GLN A 123 2.52 -21.53 6.60
C GLN A 123 3.61 -22.57 6.34
N ARG A 124 4.69 -22.57 7.15
CA ARG A 124 5.77 -23.57 7.06
C ARG A 124 5.29 -24.98 7.37
N SER A 125 4.38 -25.13 8.33
CA SER A 125 3.83 -26.44 8.69
C SER A 125 2.97 -26.98 7.55
N LEU A 126 2.11 -26.14 6.98
CA LEU A 126 1.25 -26.52 5.87
C LEU A 126 2.05 -26.86 4.60
N VAL A 127 3.01 -26.03 4.21
CA VAL A 127 3.80 -26.31 3.00
C VAL A 127 4.61 -27.61 3.15
N LYS A 128 5.10 -27.94 4.36
CA LYS A 128 5.78 -29.22 4.62
C LYS A 128 4.87 -30.43 4.38
N GLN A 129 3.61 -30.34 4.82
CA GLN A 129 2.62 -31.39 4.58
C GLN A 129 2.38 -31.56 3.07
N VAL A 130 2.16 -30.46 2.36
CA VAL A 130 1.95 -30.46 0.90
C VAL A 130 3.14 -31.06 0.14
N LEU A 131 4.36 -30.70 0.53
CA LEU A 131 5.57 -31.26 -0.09
C LEU A 131 5.68 -32.77 0.15
N ALA A 132 5.31 -33.26 1.34
CA ALA A 132 5.27 -34.68 1.64
C ALA A 132 4.22 -35.42 0.81
N ASP A 133 3.01 -34.87 0.67
CA ASP A 133 1.92 -35.44 -0.13
C ASP A 133 2.29 -35.55 -1.62
N LEU A 134 3.00 -34.54 -2.14
CA LEU A 134 3.53 -34.53 -3.51
C LEU A 134 4.81 -35.35 -3.69
N LYS A 135 5.32 -35.97 -2.61
CA LYS A 135 6.58 -36.73 -2.58
C LYS A 135 7.78 -35.90 -3.07
N LEU A 136 7.79 -34.61 -2.78
CA LEU A 136 8.86 -33.68 -3.14
C LEU A 136 9.91 -33.64 -2.01
N PRO A 137 11.19 -33.97 -2.29
CA PRO A 137 12.21 -34.03 -1.24
C PRO A 137 12.54 -32.65 -0.63
N GLU A 138 12.48 -32.53 0.71
CA GLU A 138 12.72 -31.26 1.43
C GLU A 138 14.11 -30.65 1.14
N LYS A 139 15.12 -31.50 0.86
CA LYS A 139 16.47 -31.04 0.50
C LYS A 139 16.50 -30.24 -0.80
N GLN A 140 15.63 -30.57 -1.75
CA GLN A 140 15.51 -29.89 -3.05
C GLN A 140 14.44 -28.80 -3.01
N PHE A 141 13.35 -29.02 -2.27
CA PHE A 141 12.22 -28.11 -2.13
C PHE A 141 12.14 -27.59 -0.70
N HIS A 142 13.13 -26.80 -0.30
CA HIS A 142 13.18 -26.28 1.06
C HIS A 142 11.95 -25.40 1.34
N PRO A 143 11.16 -25.67 2.40
CA PRO A 143 9.87 -25.02 2.68
C PRO A 143 9.91 -23.50 2.61
N LYS A 144 10.96 -22.90 3.17
CA LYS A 144 11.18 -21.45 3.12
C LYS A 144 11.28 -20.93 1.68
N LYS A 145 12.04 -21.60 0.81
CA LYS A 145 12.22 -21.19 -0.59
C LYS A 145 10.93 -21.38 -1.40
N VAL A 146 10.20 -22.47 -1.12
CA VAL A 146 8.90 -22.72 -1.75
C VAL A 146 7.91 -21.59 -1.39
N LEU A 147 7.83 -21.21 -0.11
CA LEU A 147 7.00 -20.09 0.34
C LEU A 147 7.45 -18.74 -0.22
N GLU A 148 8.76 -18.49 -0.34
CA GLU A 148 9.29 -17.26 -0.98
C GLU A 148 8.81 -17.15 -2.44
N VAL A 149 8.81 -18.25 -3.19
CA VAL A 149 8.31 -18.28 -4.58
C VAL A 149 6.80 -18.15 -4.65
N ILE A 150 6.05 -18.84 -3.77
CA ILE A 150 4.59 -18.68 -3.66
C ILE A 150 4.23 -17.22 -3.37
N SER A 151 4.94 -16.60 -2.42
CA SER A 151 4.76 -15.19 -2.04
C SER A 151 5.02 -14.26 -3.22
N ASP A 152 6.05 -14.50 -4.03
CA ASP A 152 6.30 -13.73 -5.25
C ASP A 152 5.12 -13.79 -6.24
N PHE A 153 4.61 -14.98 -6.53
CA PHE A 153 3.45 -15.14 -7.42
C PHE A 153 2.19 -14.47 -6.86
N LYS A 154 1.91 -14.61 -5.56
CA LYS A 154 0.78 -13.94 -4.91
C LYS A 154 0.91 -12.42 -4.96
N ASN A 155 2.09 -11.88 -4.71
CA ASN A 155 2.36 -10.44 -4.78
C ASN A 155 2.23 -9.86 -6.19
N ARG A 156 2.33 -10.70 -7.22
CA ARG A 156 2.01 -10.39 -8.63
C ARG A 156 0.56 -10.67 -9.02
N CYS A 157 -0.31 -10.98 -8.05
CA CYS A 157 -1.74 -11.27 -8.21
C CYS A 157 -2.06 -12.56 -8.98
N LEU A 158 -1.16 -13.55 -8.96
CA LEU A 158 -1.31 -14.79 -9.72
C LEU A 158 -1.82 -15.95 -8.85
N LEU A 159 -2.90 -16.57 -9.31
CA LEU A 159 -3.36 -17.87 -8.81
C LEU A 159 -2.45 -18.99 -9.30
N PRO A 160 -2.47 -20.18 -8.65
CA PRO A 160 -1.61 -21.30 -9.05
C PRO A 160 -1.76 -21.68 -10.54
N GLU A 161 -2.96 -21.58 -11.09
CA GLU A 161 -3.28 -21.89 -12.48
C GLU A 161 -2.69 -20.86 -13.44
N GLU A 162 -2.80 -19.57 -13.13
CA GLU A 162 -2.29 -18.46 -13.94
C GLU A 162 -0.75 -18.42 -13.91
N ALA A 163 -0.16 -18.76 -12.77
CA ALA A 163 1.29 -18.82 -12.61
C ALA A 163 1.94 -19.96 -13.43
N MET A 164 1.19 -21.02 -13.74
CA MET A 164 1.72 -22.20 -14.47
C MET A 164 2.19 -21.84 -15.89
N ASP A 165 1.53 -20.86 -16.51
CA ASP A 165 1.86 -20.39 -17.85
C ASP A 165 3.20 -19.62 -17.90
N GLU A 166 3.64 -19.06 -16.76
CA GLU A 166 4.91 -18.33 -16.65
C GLU A 166 6.10 -19.25 -16.30
N ALA A 167 5.84 -20.46 -15.79
CA ALA A 167 6.90 -21.34 -15.31
C ALA A 167 7.67 -21.99 -16.46
N MET A 168 8.89 -21.50 -16.67
CA MET A 168 9.80 -22.01 -17.69
C MET A 168 10.59 -23.23 -17.24
N ASP A 169 11.04 -23.29 -15.98
CA ASP A 169 11.92 -24.34 -15.48
C ASP A 169 11.17 -25.46 -14.72
N PRO A 170 11.69 -26.69 -14.72
CA PRO A 170 11.04 -27.82 -14.06
C PRO A 170 10.87 -27.68 -12.54
N TRP A 171 11.77 -26.95 -11.85
CA TRP A 171 11.70 -26.79 -10.40
C TRP A 171 10.55 -25.86 -10.03
N THR A 172 10.41 -24.73 -10.73
CA THR A 172 9.30 -23.78 -10.53
C THR A 172 7.95 -24.44 -10.82
N ARG A 173 7.84 -25.27 -11.86
CA ARG A 173 6.60 -26.04 -12.13
C ARG A 173 6.19 -26.92 -10.95
N LYS A 174 7.15 -27.60 -10.30
CA LYS A 174 6.88 -28.39 -9.08
C LYS A 174 6.51 -27.52 -7.89
N VAL A 175 7.10 -26.34 -7.76
CA VAL A 175 6.67 -25.37 -6.76
C VAL A 175 5.24 -24.90 -7.01
N LEU A 176 4.80 -24.74 -8.25
CA LEU A 176 3.42 -24.36 -8.58
C LEU A 176 2.41 -25.49 -8.35
N GLU A 177 2.81 -26.75 -8.55
CA GLU A 177 2.03 -27.89 -8.07
C GLU A 177 1.86 -27.83 -6.53
N ALA A 178 2.93 -27.53 -5.79
CA ALA A 178 2.88 -27.31 -4.35
C ALA A 178 2.06 -26.07 -3.96
N TYR A 179 2.10 -24.99 -4.75
CA TYR A 179 1.28 -23.80 -4.53
C TYR A 179 -0.21 -24.15 -4.60
N ARG A 180 -0.64 -24.94 -5.59
CA ARG A 180 -2.02 -25.42 -5.67
C ARG A 180 -2.40 -26.24 -4.44
N GLY A 181 -1.56 -27.19 -4.03
CA GLY A 181 -1.78 -27.98 -2.80
C GLY A 181 -1.87 -27.11 -1.55
N TYR A 182 -1.01 -26.09 -1.46
CA TYR A 182 -0.97 -25.13 -0.37
C TYR A 182 -2.23 -24.25 -0.30
N GLN A 183 -2.71 -23.71 -1.43
CA GLN A 183 -3.99 -22.97 -1.45
C GLN A 183 -5.19 -23.87 -1.08
N ASN A 184 -5.21 -25.11 -1.54
CA ASN A 184 -6.24 -26.08 -1.13
C ASN A 184 -6.20 -26.37 0.37
N GLY A 185 -4.99 -26.47 0.93
CA GLY A 185 -4.77 -26.63 2.36
C GLY A 185 -5.23 -25.43 3.17
N LEU A 186 -4.92 -24.20 2.73
CA LEU A 186 -5.43 -22.98 3.37
C LEU A 186 -6.96 -22.96 3.35
N ARG A 187 -7.56 -23.27 2.20
CA ARG A 187 -9.03 -23.32 2.06
C ARG A 187 -9.67 -24.36 2.98
N SER A 188 -9.09 -25.55 3.14
CA SER A 188 -9.64 -26.60 4.01
C SER A 188 -9.59 -26.20 5.49
N HIS A 189 -8.60 -25.41 5.89
CA HIS A 189 -8.48 -24.84 7.22
C HIS A 189 -9.29 -23.56 7.41
N LYS A 190 -10.02 -23.10 6.38
CA LYS A 190 -10.64 -21.77 6.32
C LYS A 190 -9.60 -20.71 6.72
N ALA A 191 -8.47 -20.69 6.04
CA ALA A 191 -7.34 -19.84 6.36
C ALA A 191 -6.91 -18.99 5.16
N CYS A 192 -6.24 -17.89 5.47
CA CYS A 192 -5.49 -17.05 4.55
C CYS A 192 -4.09 -16.82 5.11
N ASP A 193 -3.07 -16.75 4.28
CA ASP A 193 -1.84 -16.08 4.69
C ASP A 193 -1.89 -14.56 4.40
N PHE A 194 -0.81 -13.84 4.73
CA PHE A 194 -0.75 -12.39 4.53
C PHE A 194 -0.87 -11.99 3.05
N ASP A 195 -0.30 -12.77 2.15
CA ASP A 195 -0.31 -12.45 0.72
C ASP A 195 -1.68 -12.76 0.10
N ASP A 196 -2.41 -13.77 0.61
CA ASP A 196 -3.81 -14.03 0.25
C ASP A 196 -4.73 -12.84 0.54
N LEU A 197 -4.46 -12.08 1.62
CA LEU A 197 -5.25 -10.89 1.93
C LEU A 197 -5.18 -9.90 0.77
N LEU A 198 -3.97 -9.67 0.23
CA LEU A 198 -3.75 -8.77 -0.90
C LEU A 198 -4.33 -9.37 -2.19
N LEU A 199 -3.98 -10.63 -2.50
CA LEU A 199 -4.41 -11.32 -3.71
C LEU A 199 -5.92 -11.37 -3.84
N HIS A 200 -6.63 -11.87 -2.83
CA HIS A 200 -8.08 -12.03 -2.91
C HIS A 200 -8.81 -10.69 -2.87
N THR A 201 -8.28 -9.69 -2.17
CA THR A 201 -8.87 -8.34 -2.20
C THR A 201 -8.68 -7.67 -3.56
N GLU A 202 -7.50 -7.77 -4.18
CA GLU A 202 -7.28 -7.25 -5.54
C GLU A 202 -8.24 -7.91 -6.53
N ARG A 203 -8.34 -9.25 -6.52
CA ARG A 203 -9.22 -9.97 -7.44
C ARG A 203 -10.68 -9.60 -7.25
N PHE A 204 -11.11 -9.38 -6.00
CA PHE A 204 -12.46 -8.92 -5.71
C PHE A 204 -12.70 -7.49 -6.22
N LEU A 205 -11.73 -6.59 -6.02
CA LEU A 205 -11.79 -5.20 -6.51
C LEU A 205 -11.62 -5.09 -8.04
N ARG A 206 -11.24 -6.16 -8.74
CA ARG A 206 -11.14 -6.16 -10.22
C ARG A 206 -12.51 -6.11 -10.91
N ASP A 207 -13.58 -6.55 -10.24
CA ASP A 207 -14.95 -6.48 -10.75
C ASP A 207 -15.43 -5.01 -10.83
N PRO A 208 -15.77 -4.48 -12.04
CA PRO A 208 -16.22 -3.10 -12.20
C PRO A 208 -17.43 -2.73 -11.32
N ALA A 209 -18.32 -3.68 -11.03
CA ALA A 209 -19.46 -3.42 -10.14
C ALA A 209 -18.99 -3.20 -8.69
N VAL A 210 -17.99 -3.96 -8.24
CA VAL A 210 -17.35 -3.76 -6.93
C VAL A 210 -16.58 -2.44 -6.91
N GLN A 211 -15.85 -2.10 -7.98
CA GLN A 211 -15.13 -0.83 -8.08
C GLN A 211 -16.08 0.35 -7.88
N THR A 212 -17.24 0.35 -8.54
CA THR A 212 -18.24 1.42 -8.41
C THR A 212 -18.69 1.59 -6.96
N ILE A 213 -19.03 0.48 -6.28
CA ILE A 213 -19.46 0.50 -4.87
C ILE A 213 -18.38 1.10 -3.95
N TYR A 214 -17.13 0.70 -4.16
CA TYR A 214 -16.02 1.16 -3.32
C TYR A 214 -15.51 2.55 -3.67
N ALA A 215 -15.60 2.96 -4.92
CA ALA A 215 -15.30 4.32 -5.35
C ALA A 215 -16.32 5.33 -4.79
N GLU A 216 -17.62 5.00 -4.83
CA GLU A 216 -18.67 5.81 -4.19
C GLU A 216 -18.44 5.96 -2.69
N ARG A 217 -17.92 4.90 -2.05
CA ARG A 217 -17.51 4.95 -0.65
C ARG A 217 -16.30 5.85 -0.48
N PHE A 218 -15.19 5.53 -1.15
CA PHE A 218 -13.89 6.18 -0.98
C PHE A 218 -13.63 7.20 -2.08
N ARG A 219 -14.19 8.40 -1.89
CA ARG A 219 -13.98 9.51 -2.82
C ARG A 219 -12.53 10.01 -2.82
N PHE A 220 -11.83 9.92 -1.69
CA PHE A 220 -10.43 10.34 -1.57
C PHE A 220 -9.59 9.19 -1.04
N ILE A 221 -8.45 8.94 -1.68
CA ILE A 221 -7.52 7.87 -1.32
C ILE A 221 -6.14 8.49 -1.07
N LEU A 222 -5.54 8.18 0.06
CA LEU A 222 -4.21 8.61 0.44
C LEU A 222 -3.33 7.40 0.71
N VAL A 223 -2.12 7.37 0.17
CA VAL A 223 -1.17 6.28 0.39
C VAL A 223 0.18 6.85 0.82
N ASP A 224 0.62 6.46 2.00
CA ASP A 224 1.95 6.79 2.56
C ASP A 224 2.97 5.70 2.21
N GLU A 225 4.25 6.07 2.17
CA GLU A 225 5.38 5.23 1.77
C GLU A 225 5.15 4.48 0.45
N TYR A 226 4.63 5.19 -0.56
CA TYR A 226 4.19 4.61 -1.83
C TYR A 226 5.32 3.90 -2.61
N GLN A 227 6.58 4.27 -2.38
CA GLN A 227 7.75 3.61 -2.97
C GLN A 227 7.88 2.13 -2.60
N ASP A 228 7.29 1.71 -1.48
CA ASP A 228 7.41 0.34 -0.98
C ASP A 228 6.24 -0.56 -1.42
N THR A 229 5.36 -0.05 -2.30
CA THR A 229 4.20 -0.80 -2.78
C THR A 229 4.58 -1.93 -3.72
N ASN A 230 3.97 -3.09 -3.54
CA ASN A 230 4.05 -4.19 -4.51
C ASN A 230 2.94 -4.08 -5.58
N ARG A 231 2.97 -4.98 -6.57
CA ARG A 231 2.01 -4.97 -7.67
C ARG A 231 0.56 -5.11 -7.20
N ALA A 232 0.28 -5.99 -6.23
CA ALA A 232 -1.07 -6.16 -5.68
C ALA A 232 -1.60 -4.88 -5.02
N GLN A 233 -0.78 -4.23 -4.20
CA GLN A 233 -1.13 -2.97 -3.54
C GLN A 233 -1.37 -1.86 -4.55
N TYR A 234 -0.48 -1.72 -5.53
CA TYR A 234 -0.63 -0.78 -6.63
C TYR A 234 -1.97 -1.01 -7.39
N LEU A 235 -2.26 -2.24 -7.80
CA LEU A 235 -3.48 -2.56 -8.55
C LEU A 235 -4.74 -2.26 -7.73
N MET A 236 -4.75 -2.59 -6.43
CA MET A 236 -5.87 -2.24 -5.55
C MET A 236 -6.10 -0.73 -5.50
N VAL A 237 -5.05 0.07 -5.36
CA VAL A 237 -5.14 1.53 -5.35
C VAL A 237 -5.69 2.04 -6.68
N GLN A 238 -5.22 1.50 -7.82
CA GLN A 238 -5.71 1.84 -9.15
C GLN A 238 -7.21 1.55 -9.31
N HIS A 239 -7.66 0.36 -8.90
CA HIS A 239 -9.07 -0.03 -8.96
C HIS A 239 -9.97 0.90 -8.13
N LEU A 240 -9.52 1.27 -6.92
CA LEU A 240 -10.26 2.15 -6.01
C LEU A 240 -10.29 3.60 -6.49
N ALA A 241 -9.19 4.09 -7.07
CA ALA A 241 -9.05 5.48 -7.51
C ALA A 241 -9.70 5.74 -8.88
N ARG A 242 -10.00 4.71 -9.66
CA ARG A 242 -10.37 4.81 -11.09
C ARG A 242 -11.47 5.82 -11.41
N GLN A 243 -12.52 5.91 -10.57
CA GLN A 243 -13.69 6.73 -10.87
C GLN A 243 -13.51 8.21 -10.54
N HIS A 244 -12.85 8.53 -9.42
CA HIS A 244 -12.70 9.90 -8.94
C HIS A 244 -11.32 10.51 -9.21
N GLN A 245 -10.29 9.66 -9.37
CA GLN A 245 -8.88 10.04 -9.52
C GLN A 245 -8.31 10.94 -8.41
N ASN A 246 -9.04 11.12 -7.31
CA ASN A 246 -8.61 11.84 -6.10
C ASN A 246 -7.65 10.98 -5.27
N LEU A 247 -6.54 10.58 -5.89
CA LEU A 247 -5.49 9.77 -5.31
C LEU A 247 -4.30 10.65 -4.95
N CYS A 248 -3.98 10.71 -3.66
CA CYS A 248 -2.78 11.35 -3.15
C CYS A 248 -1.78 10.28 -2.70
N VAL A 249 -0.64 10.17 -3.37
CA VAL A 249 0.46 9.29 -2.94
C VAL A 249 1.61 10.11 -2.40
N VAL A 250 2.23 9.62 -1.34
CA VAL A 250 3.40 10.23 -0.71
C VAL A 250 4.50 9.20 -0.63
N GLY A 251 5.70 9.58 -1.03
CA GLY A 251 6.82 8.67 -0.97
C GLY A 251 8.16 9.33 -1.18
N ASP A 252 9.19 8.52 -1.03
CA ASP A 252 10.58 8.87 -1.27
C ASP A 252 11.24 7.72 -2.02
N GLU A 253 11.53 7.90 -3.29
CA GLU A 253 12.17 6.89 -4.14
C GLU A 253 13.56 6.47 -3.62
N ASP A 254 14.25 7.34 -2.89
CA ASP A 254 15.56 7.07 -2.28
C ASP A 254 15.44 6.19 -1.01
N GLN A 255 14.23 5.98 -0.50
CA GLN A 255 13.96 5.18 0.70
C GLN A 255 13.33 3.80 0.41
N SER A 256 13.18 3.41 -0.86
CA SER A 256 12.66 2.08 -1.21
C SER A 256 13.67 0.97 -0.84
N ILE A 257 13.38 0.25 0.25
CA ILE A 257 14.25 -0.80 0.79
C ILE A 257 13.58 -2.20 0.80
N TYR A 258 12.33 -2.31 0.33
CA TYR A 258 11.56 -3.55 0.36
C TYR A 258 11.48 -4.29 -0.99
N LYS A 259 12.41 -4.05 -1.93
CA LYS A 259 12.45 -4.77 -3.22
C LYS A 259 12.42 -6.30 -3.08
N TRP A 260 13.09 -6.84 -2.05
CA TRP A 260 13.10 -8.28 -1.75
C TRP A 260 11.75 -8.83 -1.27
N ARG A 261 10.78 -7.96 -0.93
CA ARG A 261 9.38 -8.30 -0.63
C ARG A 261 8.43 -8.01 -1.79
N GLY A 262 8.96 -7.74 -2.99
CA GLY A 262 8.18 -7.44 -4.18
C GLY A 262 7.77 -5.98 -4.34
N ALA A 263 8.34 -5.05 -3.56
CA ALA A 263 8.15 -3.63 -3.81
C ALA A 263 8.68 -3.26 -5.21
N ASP A 264 7.88 -2.53 -5.97
CA ASP A 264 8.26 -2.06 -7.30
C ASP A 264 8.40 -0.53 -7.28
N ILE A 265 9.65 -0.07 -7.31
CA ILE A 265 9.98 1.35 -7.34
C ILE A 265 9.32 2.07 -8.54
N LYS A 266 9.04 1.34 -9.63
CA LYS A 266 8.35 1.91 -10.79
C LYS A 266 6.98 2.46 -10.45
N ASN A 267 6.30 1.93 -9.43
CA ASN A 267 4.97 2.41 -9.04
C ASN A 267 4.98 3.91 -8.71
N ILE A 268 6.03 4.41 -8.04
CA ILE A 268 6.17 5.85 -7.74
C ILE A 268 6.82 6.61 -8.91
N LEU A 269 7.77 6.01 -9.63
CA LEU A 269 8.46 6.66 -10.76
C LEU A 269 7.52 6.92 -11.94
N ASP A 270 6.61 5.98 -12.21
CA ASP A 270 5.71 5.99 -13.36
C ASP A 270 4.33 6.59 -13.00
N PHE A 271 4.17 7.16 -11.80
CA PHE A 271 2.86 7.67 -11.34
C PHE A 271 2.25 8.70 -12.30
N GLN A 272 3.05 9.61 -12.88
CA GLN A 272 2.56 10.58 -13.85
C GLN A 272 2.27 9.97 -15.23
N ALA A 273 2.80 8.78 -15.54
CA ALA A 273 2.40 8.04 -16.74
C ALA A 273 1.01 7.40 -16.55
N ASP A 274 0.72 6.90 -15.34
CA ASP A 274 -0.58 6.35 -14.98
C ASP A 274 -1.65 7.43 -14.78
N PHE A 275 -1.24 8.58 -14.25
CA PHE A 275 -2.10 9.74 -14.00
C PHE A 275 -1.50 10.99 -14.67
N PRO A 276 -1.76 11.22 -15.97
CA PRO A 276 -1.16 12.33 -16.73
C PRO A 276 -1.47 13.72 -16.15
N ASP A 277 -2.63 13.87 -15.50
CA ASP A 277 -3.05 15.12 -14.86
C ASP A 277 -2.51 15.27 -13.43
N ALA A 278 -1.60 14.39 -12.99
CA ALA A 278 -1.07 14.41 -11.64
C ALA A 278 -0.23 15.65 -11.35
N VAL A 279 -0.63 16.38 -10.32
CA VAL A 279 0.19 17.45 -9.74
C VAL A 279 1.32 16.80 -8.95
N GLN A 280 2.54 17.27 -9.15
CA GLN A 280 3.72 16.81 -8.41
C GLN A 280 4.24 17.93 -7.50
N ILE A 281 4.34 17.65 -6.20
CA ILE A 281 4.85 18.57 -5.19
C ILE A 281 6.07 17.95 -4.51
N LYS A 282 7.17 18.70 -4.45
CA LYS A 282 8.41 18.28 -3.79
C LYS A 282 8.53 18.91 -2.40
N LEU A 283 8.72 18.09 -1.38
CA LEU A 283 9.02 18.53 -0.02
C LEU A 283 10.52 18.32 0.25
N GLU A 284 11.28 19.39 0.04
CA GLU A 284 12.74 19.38 0.05
C GLU A 284 13.33 19.90 1.37
N GLN A 285 12.58 20.73 2.10
CA GLN A 285 13.04 21.27 3.37
C GLN A 285 13.02 20.20 4.48
N ASN A 286 14.19 19.89 5.04
CA ASN A 286 14.32 18.96 6.17
C ASN A 286 14.12 19.67 7.53
N TYR A 287 13.39 19.02 8.43
CA TYR A 287 13.10 19.51 9.79
C TYR A 287 13.66 18.61 10.90
N ARG A 288 14.46 17.59 10.56
CA ARG A 288 14.91 16.53 11.49
C ARG A 288 16.42 16.55 11.75
N SER A 289 17.21 16.83 10.73
CA SER A 289 18.66 16.65 10.70
C SER A 289 19.36 17.99 10.50
N THR A 290 20.64 18.06 10.87
CA THR A 290 21.50 19.23 10.61
C THR A 290 22.04 19.20 9.19
N GLN A 291 22.48 20.35 8.67
CA GLN A 291 23.04 20.47 7.32
C GLN A 291 24.18 19.47 7.06
N LEU A 292 25.09 19.27 8.03
CA LEU A 292 26.19 18.30 7.90
C LEU A 292 25.71 16.87 7.64
N ILE A 293 24.62 16.45 8.28
CA ILE A 293 24.03 15.11 8.06
C ILE A 293 23.37 15.04 6.68
N LEU A 294 22.70 16.12 6.25
CA LEU A 294 22.04 16.20 4.95
C LEU A 294 23.05 16.19 3.81
N ASP A 295 24.17 16.90 3.95
CA ASP A 295 25.24 16.93 2.96
C ASP A 295 25.85 15.52 2.78
N ALA A 296 26.10 14.82 3.90
CA ALA A 296 26.60 13.45 3.88
C ALA A 296 25.61 12.49 3.21
N ALA A 297 24.32 12.55 3.57
CA ALA A 297 23.27 11.73 2.97
C ALA A 297 23.13 12.01 1.47
N SER A 298 23.11 13.29 1.07
CA SER A 298 23.01 13.75 -0.32
C SER A 298 24.19 13.27 -1.16
N THR A 299 25.41 13.32 -0.60
CA THR A 299 26.63 12.84 -1.28
C THR A 299 26.57 11.35 -1.55
N VAL A 300 26.08 10.55 -0.61
CA VAL A 300 25.96 9.10 -0.78
C VAL A 300 24.91 8.77 -1.84
N ILE A 301 23.71 9.33 -1.73
CA ILE A 301 22.59 9.00 -2.63
C ILE A 301 22.78 9.53 -4.06
N ALA A 302 23.61 10.55 -4.26
CA ALA A 302 23.97 11.07 -5.59
C ALA A 302 24.63 10.04 -6.51
N ASN A 303 25.15 8.93 -5.96
CA ASN A 303 25.74 7.84 -6.75
C ASN A 303 24.70 6.92 -7.42
N ASN A 304 23.42 7.01 -7.06
CA ASN A 304 22.35 6.21 -7.67
C ASN A 304 21.84 6.84 -8.97
N THR A 305 21.62 6.02 -10.01
CA THR A 305 21.30 6.47 -11.38
C THR A 305 19.81 6.55 -11.72
N GLN A 306 18.92 5.91 -10.96
CA GLN A 306 17.47 5.88 -11.22
C GLN A 306 16.73 6.63 -10.10
N ARG A 307 16.51 7.94 -10.26
CA ARG A 307 15.92 8.84 -9.24
C ARG A 307 15.06 9.93 -9.91
N LEU A 308 14.07 10.47 -9.22
CA LEU A 308 13.22 11.57 -9.72
C LEU A 308 13.85 12.96 -9.49
N GLY A 309 14.98 13.00 -8.79
CA GLY A 309 15.74 14.21 -8.52
C GLY A 309 15.05 15.10 -7.49
N LYS A 310 15.54 15.08 -6.26
CA LYS A 310 15.18 16.01 -5.19
C LYS A 310 16.44 16.48 -4.47
N THR A 311 16.37 17.68 -3.90
CA THR A 311 17.41 18.23 -3.03
C THR A 311 16.91 18.23 -1.58
N LEU A 312 17.79 17.95 -0.62
CA LEU A 312 17.48 17.81 0.82
C LEU A 312 18.23 18.85 1.65
#